data_AF-A0A2E0Y9R0-F1
#
_entry.id   AF-A0A2E0Y9R0-F1
#
_cell.length_a   1.000
_cell.length_b   1.000
_cell.length_c   1.000
_cell.angle_alpha   90.00
_cell.angle_beta   90.00
_cell.angle_gamma   90.00
#
_symmetry.space_group_name_H-M   'P 1'
#
loop_
_entity.id
_entity.type
_entity.pdbx_description
1 polymer ?
#
loop_
_entity_poly.entity_id
_entity_poly.type
_entity_poly.pdbx_seq_one_letter_code
_entity_poly.pdbx_strand_id
1 'polypeptide(L)'
;GDDVALVSDAGTPLVSDPGFELVRACWEAGVAVRPVPGASAVAAVLSVCPLPAERYLFEGFLPARPGQRRERLRELLAGDVAVVFFEAPHRIAETLGELTDLAPERRGMVGREMTKVHEQYLCGPPEQVRATLEAGGQFRGEFVCLLERSGQAQAPAEVRRTMEILARELAPAQAARLGAALLGRNKRELYDLAMDLRD
;
A
#
# COMPACT_ATOMS: atom_id res chain seq x y z
N GLY A 1 -13.92 39.06 -11.35
CA GLY A 1 -12.63 38.41 -11.07
C GLY A 1 -12.23 37.62 -12.29
N ASP A 2 -10.96 37.24 -12.37
CA ASP A 2 -10.42 36.46 -13.48
C ASP A 2 -10.55 34.95 -13.20
N ASP A 3 -10.56 34.15 -14.26
CA ASP A 3 -10.49 32.69 -14.16
C ASP A 3 -9.01 32.25 -14.02
N VAL A 4 -8.74 31.38 -13.04
CA VAL A 4 -7.39 30.89 -12.73
C VAL A 4 -7.34 29.37 -12.83
N ALA A 5 -6.30 28.84 -13.49
CA ALA A 5 -6.01 27.42 -13.54
C ALA A 5 -4.87 27.07 -12.57
N LEU A 6 -5.08 26.08 -11.70
CA LEU A 6 -4.04 25.47 -10.89
C LEU A 6 -3.50 24.23 -11.60
N VAL A 7 -2.19 24.18 -11.80
CA VAL A 7 -1.47 23.05 -12.42
C VAL A 7 -0.29 22.66 -11.54
N SER A 8 0.14 21.39 -11.64
CA SER A 8 1.42 20.91 -11.11
C SER A 8 2.36 20.56 -12.26
N ASP A 9 3.63 20.28 -11.94
CA ASP A 9 4.62 19.88 -12.95
C ASP A 9 4.19 18.61 -13.71
N ALA A 10 3.48 17.70 -13.03
CA ALA A 10 2.94 16.49 -13.63
C ALA A 10 1.69 15.96 -12.90
N GLY A 11 0.79 15.34 -13.66
CA GLY A 11 -0.34 14.60 -13.11
C GLY A 11 -1.51 15.47 -12.64
N THR A 12 -2.09 15.11 -11.50
CA THR A 12 -3.26 15.77 -10.92
C THR A 12 -2.81 16.64 -9.75
N PRO A 13 -3.04 17.98 -9.78
CA PRO A 13 -2.69 18.85 -8.66
C PRO A 13 -3.26 18.36 -7.33
N LEU A 14 -2.56 18.64 -6.24
CA LEU A 14 -2.85 18.19 -4.87
C LEU A 14 -2.64 16.68 -4.61
N VAL A 15 -2.32 15.86 -5.61
CA VAL A 15 -1.95 14.45 -5.39
C VAL A 15 -0.44 14.36 -5.15
N SER A 16 -0.03 14.49 -3.89
CA SER A 16 1.38 14.67 -3.48
C SER A 16 2.06 15.92 -4.05
N ASP A 17 1.26 16.93 -4.40
CA ASP A 17 1.68 18.23 -4.92
C ASP A 17 1.11 19.38 -4.05
N PRO A 18 1.73 20.57 -4.07
CA PRO A 18 1.18 21.75 -3.39
C PRO A 18 -0.14 22.21 -4.03
N GLY A 19 -0.91 23.01 -3.29
CA GLY A 19 -2.16 23.62 -3.77
C GLY A 19 -3.32 23.54 -2.78
N PHE A 20 -3.20 22.72 -1.73
CA PHE A 20 -4.23 22.58 -0.68
C PHE A 20 -4.64 23.92 -0.07
N GLU A 21 -3.66 24.74 0.32
CA GLU A 21 -3.90 26.05 0.95
C GLU A 21 -4.70 27.00 0.05
N LEU A 22 -4.40 27.01 -1.25
CA LEU A 22 -5.14 27.79 -2.24
C LEU A 22 -6.58 27.30 -2.37
N VAL A 23 -6.77 25.99 -2.55
CA VAL A 23 -8.11 25.39 -2.67
C VAL A 23 -8.92 25.67 -1.41
N ARG A 24 -8.35 25.51 -0.22
CA ARG A 24 -9.00 25.83 1.05
C ARG A 24 -9.46 27.29 1.10
N ALA A 25 -8.58 28.23 0.78
CA ALA A 25 -8.92 29.66 0.76
C ALA A 25 -10.05 29.98 -0.24
N CYS A 26 -10.07 29.33 -1.41
CA CYS A 26 -11.18 29.47 -2.37
C CYS A 26 -12.51 28.99 -1.77
N TRP A 27 -12.52 27.83 -1.10
CA TRP A 27 -13.72 27.31 -0.44
C TRP A 27 -14.21 28.25 0.68
N GLU A 28 -13.31 28.74 1.52
CA GLU A 28 -13.64 29.69 2.60
C GLU A 28 -14.20 31.01 2.07
N ALA A 29 -13.74 31.46 0.90
CA ALA A 29 -14.21 32.67 0.24
C ALA A 29 -15.45 32.47 -0.64
N GLY A 30 -16.00 31.25 -0.73
CA GLY A 30 -17.13 30.95 -1.63
C GLY A 30 -16.80 31.02 -3.13
N VAL A 31 -15.51 30.90 -3.48
CA VAL A 31 -15.05 30.85 -4.87
C VAL A 31 -15.24 29.43 -5.42
N ALA A 32 -15.84 29.32 -6.60
CA ALA A 32 -16.10 28.03 -7.23
C ALA A 32 -14.79 27.34 -7.64
N VAL A 33 -14.57 26.12 -7.13
CA VAL A 33 -13.45 25.23 -7.51
C VAL A 33 -14.00 24.08 -8.35
N ARG A 34 -13.43 23.85 -9.54
CA ARG A 34 -13.91 22.82 -10.49
C ARG A 34 -12.78 21.88 -10.91
N PRO A 35 -12.86 20.56 -10.65
CA PRO A 35 -11.83 19.62 -11.06
C PRO A 35 -11.96 19.29 -12.55
N VAL A 36 -10.81 19.08 -13.20
CA VAL A 36 -10.72 18.48 -14.55
C VAL A 36 -10.12 17.08 -14.39
N PRO A 37 -10.83 16.00 -14.74
CA PRO A 37 -10.26 14.65 -14.74
C PRO A 37 -9.03 14.59 -15.65
N GLY A 38 -7.98 13.87 -15.22
CA GLY A 38 -6.72 13.87 -15.94
C GLY A 38 -5.75 12.76 -15.53
N ALA A 39 -4.50 12.92 -15.92
CA ALA A 39 -3.45 11.95 -15.66
C ALA A 39 -3.19 11.78 -14.17
N SER A 40 -3.08 10.52 -13.72
CA SER A 40 -2.72 10.15 -12.35
C SER A 40 -1.82 8.92 -12.38
N ALA A 41 -0.59 9.07 -11.87
CA ALA A 41 0.37 7.97 -11.82
C ALA A 41 -0.13 6.83 -10.89
N VAL A 42 -0.91 7.15 -9.87
CA VAL A 42 -1.59 6.18 -8.99
C VAL A 42 -2.62 5.37 -9.78
N ALA A 43 -3.47 6.04 -10.55
CA ALA A 43 -4.47 5.35 -11.38
C ALA A 43 -3.82 4.51 -12.48
N ALA A 44 -2.72 5.01 -13.07
CA ALA A 44 -1.97 4.31 -14.10
C ALA A 44 -1.35 3.01 -13.58
N VAL A 45 -0.67 3.03 -12.43
CA VAL A 45 -0.08 1.81 -11.85
C VAL A 45 -1.17 0.81 -11.44
N LEU A 46 -2.30 1.28 -10.91
CA LEU A 46 -3.41 0.40 -10.51
C LEU A 46 -4.07 -0.29 -11.71
N SER A 47 -4.18 0.40 -12.85
CA SER A 47 -4.89 -0.13 -14.03
C SER A 47 -4.18 -1.31 -14.70
N VAL A 48 -2.88 -1.48 -14.45
CA VAL A 48 -2.06 -2.58 -14.98
C VAL A 48 -1.58 -3.54 -13.89
N CYS A 49 -2.01 -3.35 -12.64
CA CYS A 49 -1.57 -4.16 -11.52
C CYS A 49 -2.19 -5.57 -11.56
N PRO A 50 -1.40 -6.65 -11.50
CA PRO A 50 -1.92 -8.01 -11.47
C PRO A 50 -2.24 -8.51 -10.04
N LEU A 51 -2.17 -7.63 -9.04
CA LEU A 51 -2.40 -7.96 -7.62
C LEU A 51 -3.75 -7.42 -7.16
N PRO A 52 -4.44 -8.06 -6.18
CA PRO A 52 -5.67 -7.53 -5.62
C PRO A 52 -5.45 -6.17 -4.97
N ALA A 53 -6.06 -5.13 -5.54
CA ALA A 53 -5.91 -3.74 -5.12
C ALA A 53 -7.22 -2.93 -5.26
N GLU A 54 -8.37 -3.59 -5.15
CA GLU A 54 -9.70 -2.95 -5.26
C GLU A 54 -9.92 -1.90 -4.16
N ARG A 55 -9.35 -2.17 -2.98
CA ARG A 55 -9.16 -1.18 -1.92
C ARG A 55 -7.67 -0.95 -1.75
N TYR A 56 -7.29 0.31 -1.76
CA TYR A 56 -5.90 0.71 -1.57
C TYR A 56 -5.80 1.96 -0.70
N LEU A 57 -4.66 2.11 -0.06
CA LEU A 57 -4.21 3.32 0.59
C LEU A 57 -3.18 3.99 -0.33
N PHE A 58 -3.33 5.28 -0.58
CA PHE A 58 -2.28 6.08 -1.23
C PHE A 58 -1.51 6.85 -0.16
N GLU A 59 -0.22 6.56 -0.04
CA GLU A 59 0.67 7.09 1.00
C GLU A 59 1.36 8.40 0.59
N GLY A 60 1.45 8.68 -0.70
CA GLY A 60 2.37 9.70 -1.20
C GLY A 60 3.81 9.22 -1.11
N PHE A 61 4.72 10.03 -0.55
CA PHE A 61 6.13 9.65 -0.38
C PHE A 61 6.41 9.12 1.02
N LEU A 62 7.21 8.06 1.12
CA LEU A 62 7.70 7.56 2.40
C LEU A 62 8.64 8.58 3.09
N PRO A 63 8.75 8.54 4.44
CA PRO A 63 9.70 9.37 5.16
C PRO A 63 11.14 9.22 4.63
N ALA A 64 11.85 10.34 4.51
CA ALA A 64 13.21 10.33 3.95
C ALA A 64 14.25 9.68 4.89
N ARG A 65 14.01 9.67 6.21
CA ARG A 65 14.95 9.13 7.21
C ARG A 65 14.78 7.62 7.32
N PRO A 66 15.85 6.80 7.21
CA PRO A 66 15.75 5.34 7.19
C PRO A 66 14.96 4.73 8.36
N GLY A 67 15.21 5.19 9.59
CA GLY A 67 14.48 4.68 10.77
C GLY A 67 12.98 4.97 10.74
N GLN A 68 12.58 6.16 10.26
CA GLN A 68 11.17 6.54 10.14
C GLN A 68 10.51 5.84 8.97
N ARG A 69 11.24 5.68 7.84
CA ARG A 69 10.79 4.93 6.67
C ARG A 69 10.50 3.49 7.03
N ARG A 70 11.44 2.81 7.67
CA ARG A 70 11.29 1.42 8.09
C ARG A 70 10.10 1.23 9.03
N GLU A 71 9.90 2.15 9.98
CA GLU A 71 8.74 2.09 10.87
C GLU A 71 7.44 2.29 10.10
N ARG A 72 7.38 3.28 9.22
CA ARG A 72 6.20 3.49 8.37
C ARG A 72 5.90 2.29 7.48
N LEU A 73 6.92 1.65 6.91
CA LEU A 73 6.78 0.42 6.15
C LEU A 73 6.17 -0.71 6.98
N ARG A 74 6.56 -0.87 8.26
CA ARG A 74 5.94 -1.86 9.15
C ARG A 74 4.45 -1.60 9.37
N GLU A 75 4.09 -0.35 9.63
CA GLU A 75 2.69 0.05 9.80
C GLU A 75 1.87 -0.27 8.54
N LEU A 76 2.40 0.09 7.37
CA LEU A 76 1.75 -0.15 6.08
C LEU A 76 1.60 -1.64 5.78
N LEU A 77 2.63 -2.45 6.09
CA LEU A 77 2.61 -3.90 5.91
C LEU A 77 1.61 -4.63 6.83
N ALA A 78 1.24 -4.00 7.95
CA ALA A 78 0.24 -4.54 8.88
C ALA A 78 -1.20 -4.34 8.40
N GLY A 79 -1.43 -3.46 7.42
CA GLY A 79 -2.75 -3.13 6.89
C GLY A 79 -3.41 -4.24 6.06
N ASP A 80 -4.73 -4.15 5.86
CA ASP A 80 -5.57 -5.11 5.13
C ASP A 80 -5.86 -4.69 3.67
N VAL A 81 -5.29 -3.58 3.22
CA VAL A 81 -5.44 -3.02 1.87
C VAL A 81 -4.11 -2.92 1.14
N ALA A 82 -4.14 -2.86 -0.19
CA ALA A 82 -2.93 -2.59 -0.96
C ALA A 82 -2.43 -1.18 -0.66
N VAL A 83 -1.12 -0.95 -0.80
CA VAL A 83 -0.53 0.36 -0.52
C VAL A 83 0.15 0.87 -1.78
N VAL A 84 -0.20 2.07 -2.23
CA VAL A 84 0.46 2.76 -3.34
C VAL A 84 1.26 3.94 -2.80
N PHE A 85 2.51 4.06 -3.21
CA PHE A 85 3.38 5.17 -2.80
C PHE A 85 4.36 5.55 -3.93
N PHE A 86 4.84 6.78 -3.87
CA PHE A 86 5.89 7.29 -4.74
C PHE A 86 7.25 7.06 -4.10
N GLU A 87 8.25 6.77 -4.91
CA GLU A 87 9.63 6.65 -4.44
C GLU A 87 10.62 7.36 -5.35
N ALA A 88 11.61 7.98 -4.72
CA ALA A 88 12.65 8.69 -5.42
C ALA A 88 13.68 7.71 -6.02
N PRO A 89 14.26 8.02 -7.19
CA PRO A 89 15.23 7.15 -7.86
C PRO A 89 16.43 6.77 -6.98
N HIS A 90 16.90 7.70 -6.15
CA HIS A 90 18.04 7.47 -5.27
C HIS A 90 17.70 6.67 -4.00
N ARG A 91 16.41 6.36 -3.74
CA ARG A 91 15.94 5.66 -2.54
C ARG A 91 15.25 4.32 -2.81
N ILE A 92 14.89 4.03 -4.06
CA ILE A 92 14.14 2.82 -4.40
C ILE A 92 14.88 1.54 -3.99
N ALA A 93 16.21 1.50 -4.16
CA ALA A 93 17.03 0.34 -3.78
C ALA A 93 17.00 0.08 -2.26
N GLU A 94 17.14 1.15 -1.46
CA GLU A 94 17.07 1.07 0.01
C GLU A 94 15.68 0.63 0.47
N THR A 95 14.63 1.21 -0.14
CA THR A 95 13.24 0.92 0.20
C THR A 95 12.88 -0.53 -0.12
N LEU A 96 13.30 -1.03 -1.29
CA LEU A 96 13.13 -2.44 -1.65
C LEU A 96 13.93 -3.36 -0.73
N GLY A 97 15.14 -2.96 -0.30
CA GLY A 97 15.92 -3.71 0.69
C GLY A 97 15.23 -3.80 2.05
N GLU A 98 14.69 -2.68 2.55
CA GLU A 98 13.91 -2.66 3.79
C GLU A 98 12.65 -3.53 3.68
N LEU A 99 11.99 -3.55 2.52
CA LEU A 99 10.86 -4.43 2.25
C LEU A 99 11.25 -5.90 2.18
N THR A 100 12.40 -6.24 1.56
CA THR A 100 12.94 -7.61 1.58
C THR A 100 13.14 -8.09 3.01
N ASP A 101 13.70 -7.25 3.88
CA ASP A 101 13.93 -7.61 5.28
C ASP A 101 12.62 -7.80 6.08
N LEU A 102 11.65 -6.90 5.86
CA LEU A 102 10.42 -6.85 6.66
C LEU A 102 9.37 -7.85 6.19
N ALA A 103 9.28 -8.10 4.89
CA ALA A 103 8.26 -8.93 4.28
C ALA A 103 8.76 -9.55 2.97
N PRO A 104 9.70 -10.52 3.03
CA PRO A 104 10.39 -11.06 1.86
C PRO A 104 9.45 -11.69 0.83
N GLU A 105 8.37 -12.34 1.29
CA GLU A 105 7.39 -13.00 0.41
C GLU A 105 6.28 -12.05 -0.07
N ARG A 106 6.23 -10.81 0.44
CA ARG A 106 5.19 -9.86 0.07
C ARG A 106 5.40 -9.41 -1.36
N ARG A 107 4.44 -9.71 -2.23
CA ARG A 107 4.51 -9.24 -3.61
C ARG A 107 4.22 -7.74 -3.67
N GLY A 108 4.87 -7.09 -4.62
CA GLY A 108 4.58 -5.72 -5.00
C GLY A 108 4.69 -5.54 -6.51
N MET A 109 4.36 -4.34 -6.96
CA MET A 109 4.62 -3.88 -8.31
C MET A 109 5.31 -2.53 -8.30
N VAL A 110 6.30 -2.33 -9.16
CA VAL A 110 6.95 -1.05 -9.40
C VAL A 110 6.69 -0.64 -10.84
N GLY A 111 5.96 0.45 -11.03
CA GLY A 111 5.86 1.17 -12.30
C GLY A 111 6.97 2.20 -12.38
N ARG A 112 7.81 2.11 -13.41
CA ARG A 112 8.94 3.00 -13.67
C ARG A 112 8.70 3.74 -14.98
N GLU A 113 8.92 5.06 -14.97
CA GLU A 113 8.89 5.89 -16.18
C GLU A 113 7.61 5.70 -17.01
N MET A 114 6.46 5.56 -16.33
CA MET A 114 5.16 5.34 -16.99
C MET A 114 4.88 6.45 -18.01
N THR A 115 4.34 6.06 -19.15
CA THR A 115 4.07 6.86 -20.37
C THR A 115 5.31 7.33 -21.15
N LYS A 116 6.53 6.96 -20.74
CA LYS A 116 7.79 7.39 -21.38
C LYS A 116 8.43 6.24 -22.18
N VAL A 117 9.49 6.54 -22.94
CA VAL A 117 10.19 5.56 -23.81
C VAL A 117 10.72 4.34 -23.04
N HIS A 118 11.10 4.53 -21.77
CA HIS A 118 11.64 3.48 -20.91
C HIS A 118 10.63 2.96 -19.87
N GLU A 119 9.34 3.03 -20.20
CA GLU A 119 8.25 2.51 -19.37
C GLU A 119 8.47 1.03 -19.03
N GLN A 120 8.35 0.69 -17.74
CA GLN A 120 8.53 -0.65 -17.24
C GLN A 120 7.64 -0.92 -16.03
N TYR A 121 7.07 -2.14 -15.96
CA TYR A 121 6.38 -2.64 -14.79
C TYR A 121 7.05 -3.91 -14.30
N LEU A 122 7.43 -3.94 -13.03
CA LEU A 122 8.07 -5.08 -12.40
C LEU A 122 7.19 -5.57 -11.26
N CYS A 123 6.77 -6.83 -11.28
CA CYS A 123 5.93 -7.41 -10.24
C CYS A 123 6.57 -8.67 -9.67
N GLY A 124 6.62 -8.77 -8.35
CA GLY A 124 7.22 -9.90 -7.65
C GLY A 124 7.57 -9.56 -6.20
N PRO A 125 8.26 -10.47 -5.49
CA PRO A 125 8.89 -10.19 -4.21
C PRO A 125 9.88 -9.01 -4.31
N PRO A 126 10.12 -8.26 -3.22
CA PRO A 126 10.91 -7.02 -3.28
C PRO A 126 12.33 -7.26 -3.78
N GLU A 127 12.94 -8.38 -3.40
CA GLU A 127 14.28 -8.77 -3.82
C GLU A 127 14.38 -9.00 -5.34
N GLN A 128 13.37 -9.67 -5.91
CA GLN A 128 13.35 -9.93 -7.35
C GLN A 128 13.22 -8.63 -8.15
N VAL A 129 12.37 -7.72 -7.68
CA VAL A 129 12.19 -6.41 -8.30
C VAL A 129 13.49 -5.60 -8.20
N ARG A 130 14.14 -5.59 -7.03
CA ARG A 130 15.42 -4.92 -6.81
C ARG A 130 16.50 -5.44 -7.75
N ALA A 131 16.70 -6.76 -7.80
CA ALA A 131 17.69 -7.38 -8.67
C ALA A 131 17.47 -7.05 -10.16
N THR A 132 16.20 -7.01 -10.60
CA THR A 132 15.85 -6.66 -11.98
C THR A 132 16.18 -5.19 -12.30
N LEU A 133 15.91 -4.28 -11.37
CA LEU A 133 16.26 -2.87 -11.52
C LEU A 133 17.78 -2.66 -11.58
N GLU A 134 18.53 -3.35 -10.71
CA GLU A 134 20.00 -3.28 -10.67
C GLU A 134 20.64 -3.81 -11.96
N ALA A 135 20.13 -4.93 -12.49
CA ALA A 135 20.59 -5.49 -13.76
C ALA A 135 20.36 -4.53 -14.95
N GLY A 136 19.33 -3.68 -14.87
CA GLY A 136 19.03 -2.64 -15.85
C GLY A 136 19.91 -1.38 -15.75
N GLY A 137 20.84 -1.31 -14.79
CA GLY A 137 21.72 -0.17 -14.58
C GLY A 137 21.21 0.81 -13.53
N GLN A 138 21.39 2.12 -13.78
CA GLN A 138 21.09 3.14 -12.76
C GLN A 138 19.58 3.30 -12.51
N PHE A 139 19.23 3.42 -11.23
CA PHE A 139 17.92 3.83 -10.75
C PHE A 139 17.66 5.30 -11.15
N ARG A 140 17.27 5.52 -12.40
CA ARG A 140 16.87 6.84 -12.91
C ARG A 140 15.40 6.81 -13.29
N GLY A 141 14.77 7.97 -13.13
CA GLY A 141 13.37 8.20 -13.46
C GLY A 141 12.49 8.30 -12.23
N GLU A 142 11.18 8.19 -12.48
CA GLU A 142 10.11 8.23 -11.49
C GLU A 142 9.59 6.83 -11.21
N PHE A 143 9.31 6.55 -9.93
CA PHE A 143 8.82 5.25 -9.48
C PHE A 143 7.50 5.41 -8.74
N VAL A 144 6.53 4.59 -9.13
CA VAL A 144 5.30 4.36 -8.37
C VAL A 144 5.29 2.91 -7.93
N CYS A 145 5.26 2.71 -6.62
CA CYS A 145 5.30 1.40 -6.00
C CYS A 145 3.90 1.04 -5.50
N LEU A 146 3.56 -0.24 -5.62
CA LEU A 146 2.37 -0.86 -5.07
C LEU A 146 2.81 -2.06 -4.24
N LEU A 147 2.31 -2.18 -3.02
CA LEU A 147 2.47 -3.35 -2.17
C LEU A 147 1.14 -4.06 -2.05
N GLU A 148 1.18 -5.38 -2.19
CA GLU A 148 0.01 -6.22 -1.99
C GLU A 148 -0.52 -6.06 -0.56
N ARG A 149 -1.85 -6.13 -0.41
CA ARG A 149 -2.49 -6.22 0.90
C ARG A 149 -1.96 -7.40 1.71
N SER A 150 -2.18 -7.42 3.02
CA SER A 150 -1.91 -8.62 3.82
C SER A 150 -2.62 -9.87 3.26
N GLY A 151 -1.83 -10.91 2.96
CA GLY A 151 -2.34 -12.22 2.53
C GLY A 151 -3.00 -12.97 3.69
N GLN A 152 -2.62 -12.63 4.92
CA GLN A 152 -3.43 -12.90 6.10
C GLN A 152 -4.66 -12.00 5.99
N ALA A 153 -5.81 -12.57 5.63
CA ALA A 153 -7.08 -11.95 5.98
C ALA A 153 -7.05 -11.82 7.50
N GLN A 154 -6.68 -10.65 8.03
CA GLN A 154 -6.79 -10.40 9.46
C GLN A 154 -8.26 -10.58 9.77
N ALA A 155 -8.57 -11.64 10.51
CA ALA A 155 -9.88 -11.80 11.06
C ALA A 155 -10.22 -10.49 11.79
N PRO A 156 -11.45 -9.96 11.65
CA PRO A 156 -11.82 -8.70 12.30
C PRO A 156 -11.34 -8.67 13.74
N ALA A 157 -10.91 -7.51 14.25
CA ALA A 157 -10.28 -7.41 15.57
C ALA A 157 -11.08 -8.13 16.68
N GLU A 158 -12.42 -8.12 16.60
CA GLU A 158 -13.32 -8.88 17.46
C GLU A 158 -13.17 -10.41 17.33
N VAL A 159 -13.09 -10.93 16.10
CA VAL A 159 -12.83 -12.35 15.83
C VAL A 159 -11.48 -12.76 16.37
N ARG A 160 -10.42 -11.97 16.09
CA ARG A 160 -9.08 -12.27 16.58
C ARG A 160 -9.03 -12.30 18.11
N ARG A 161 -9.55 -11.27 18.77
CA ARG A 161 -9.58 -11.16 20.24
C ARG A 161 -10.37 -12.31 20.88
N THR A 162 -11.51 -12.67 20.29
CA THR A 162 -12.32 -13.81 20.76
C THR A 162 -11.53 -15.11 20.63
N MET A 163 -10.87 -15.33 19.48
CA MET A 163 -10.08 -16.52 19.24
C MET A 163 -8.81 -16.61 20.10
N GLU A 164 -8.16 -15.49 20.40
CA GLU A 164 -7.02 -15.43 21.34
C GLU A 164 -7.42 -15.90 22.75
N ILE A 165 -8.57 -15.45 23.25
CA ILE A 165 -9.09 -15.87 24.56
C ILE A 165 -9.41 -17.36 24.54
N LEU A 166 -10.10 -17.85 23.49
CA LEU A 166 -10.48 -19.26 23.39
C LEU A 166 -9.26 -20.17 23.22
N ALA A 167 -8.26 -19.77 22.44
CA ALA A 167 -7.07 -20.59 22.15
C ALA A 167 -6.12 -20.74 23.36
N ARG A 168 -6.15 -19.78 24.30
CA ARG A 168 -5.41 -19.88 25.58
C ARG A 168 -5.94 -20.97 26.49
N GLU A 169 -7.26 -21.11 26.56
CA GLU A 169 -7.93 -21.98 27.53
C GLU A 169 -8.31 -23.35 26.96
N LEU A 170 -8.38 -23.47 25.62
CA LEU A 170 -8.97 -24.63 24.96
C LEU A 170 -8.05 -25.27 23.92
N ALA A 171 -8.35 -26.53 23.62
CA ALA A 171 -7.76 -27.19 22.46
C ALA A 171 -8.25 -26.49 21.16
N PRO A 172 -7.42 -26.42 20.11
CA PRO A 172 -7.72 -25.72 18.86
C PRO A 172 -9.04 -26.13 18.20
N ALA A 173 -9.36 -27.42 18.23
CA ALA A 173 -10.63 -27.95 17.73
C ALA A 173 -11.85 -27.45 18.53
N GLN A 174 -11.68 -27.24 19.84
CA GLN A 174 -12.71 -26.71 20.73
C GLN A 174 -12.84 -25.19 20.60
N ALA A 175 -11.72 -24.47 20.52
CA ALA A 175 -11.68 -23.03 20.28
C ALA A 175 -12.37 -22.69 18.95
N ALA A 176 -12.05 -23.39 17.86
CA ALA A 176 -12.68 -23.22 16.56
C ALA A 176 -14.19 -23.49 16.56
N ARG A 177 -14.62 -24.52 17.29
CA ARG A 177 -16.05 -24.86 17.42
C ARG A 177 -16.83 -23.76 18.15
N LEU A 178 -16.31 -23.27 19.28
CA LEU A 178 -16.96 -22.22 20.05
C LEU A 178 -16.88 -20.86 19.33
N GLY A 179 -15.74 -20.54 18.73
CA GLY A 179 -15.60 -19.34 17.91
C GLY A 179 -16.58 -19.32 16.75
N ALA A 180 -16.80 -20.45 16.07
CA ALA A 180 -17.78 -20.53 14.97
C ALA A 180 -19.21 -20.25 15.47
N ALA A 181 -19.56 -20.75 16.66
CA ALA A 181 -20.87 -20.51 17.27
C ALA A 181 -21.05 -19.05 17.74
N LEU A 182 -20.00 -18.43 18.27
CA LEU A 182 -20.04 -17.05 18.78
C LEU A 182 -20.00 -16.00 17.67
N LEU A 183 -19.25 -16.27 16.60
CA LEU A 183 -18.89 -15.28 15.58
C LEU A 183 -19.57 -15.52 14.22
N GLY A 184 -20.31 -16.63 14.08
CA GLY A 184 -20.98 -17.01 12.84
C GLY A 184 -20.01 -17.26 11.67
N ARG A 185 -18.76 -17.66 11.96
CA ARG A 185 -17.69 -17.85 10.98
C ARG A 185 -17.43 -19.33 10.67
N ASN A 186 -16.70 -19.57 9.58
CA ASN A 186 -16.34 -20.93 9.18
C ASN A 186 -15.43 -21.58 10.23
N LYS A 187 -15.81 -22.77 10.69
CA LYS A 187 -15.04 -23.52 11.70
C LYS A 187 -13.62 -23.86 11.25
N ARG A 188 -13.40 -24.12 9.96
CA ARG A 188 -12.07 -24.43 9.40
C ARG A 188 -11.16 -23.19 9.46
N GLU A 189 -11.67 -22.05 9.02
CA GLU A 189 -10.96 -20.75 9.09
C GLU A 189 -10.54 -20.41 10.54
N LEU A 190 -11.44 -20.61 11.50
CA LEU A 190 -11.14 -20.37 12.91
C LEU A 190 -10.22 -21.43 13.54
N TYR A 191 -10.17 -22.64 12.99
CA TYR A 191 -9.23 -23.66 13.43
C TYR A 191 -7.81 -23.32 13.01
N ASP A 192 -7.64 -22.90 11.75
CA ASP A 192 -6.36 -22.45 11.23
C ASP A 192 -5.87 -21.21 12.01
N LEU A 193 -6.77 -20.25 12.28
CA LEU A 193 -6.46 -19.11 13.16
C LEU A 193 -6.09 -19.52 14.60
N ALA A 194 -6.73 -20.54 15.17
CA ALA A 194 -6.39 -21.02 16.52
C ALA A 194 -5.05 -21.77 16.57
N MET A 195 -4.61 -22.35 15.45
CA MET A 195 -3.27 -22.92 15.30
C MET A 195 -2.23 -21.79 15.24
N ASP A 196 -2.46 -20.79 14.39
CA ASP A 196 -1.55 -19.66 14.20
C ASP A 196 -1.35 -18.82 15.47
N LEU A 197 -2.33 -18.79 16.38
CA LEU A 197 -2.26 -18.05 17.65
C LEU A 197 -1.55 -18.79 18.80
N ARG A 198 -1.13 -20.05 18.58
CA ARG A 198 -0.41 -20.85 19.59
C ARG A 198 1.11 -20.82 19.44
N ASP A 199 1.61 -20.37 18.29
CA ASP A 199 3.03 -20.11 18.02
C ASP A 199 3.40 -18.67 18.42
#